data_AF-A0A261Q3I5-F1
#
_entry.id   AF-A0A261Q3I5-F1
#
_cell.length_a   1.000
_cell.length_b   1.000
_cell.length_c   1.000
_cell.angle_alpha   90.00
_cell.angle_beta   90.00
_cell.angle_gamma   90.00
#
_symmetry.space_group_name_H-M   'P 1'
#
loop_
_entity.id
_entity.type
_entity.pdbx_description
1 polymer ?
#
loop_
_entity_poly.entity_id
_entity_poly.type
_entity_poly.pdbx_seq_one_letter_code
_entity_poly.pdbx_strand_id
1 'polypeptide(L)'
;MLGLLTSCDLSLFEPTDYPPSPTKLNGPKARTLASKPIALKEIDTLSLTGTRALIITPYALMLSDSVTYALRRFPQSTQPAKQPLEALFSDDAGTIWAIDMDATVGYSLHRYTGGAWVKEGNLPFDVKLYLNEVVKATAEEHWFRTNKGLVIWDVKEQKGHLVEETSERLFTKNFSLKSDNQQLQIYSNTNLSQPVAEYDLSQFLYTRKGIKNSLFGVFEDANRTLWLVVKDGRWDGVLMKFNGQTLEKLALIPVSNYDSGRSVTDFVLDAKGNLWMNVDGVPYYYSTYGQWIYPQMEQSLRIFNDTEGNLVGIKPGKVYRLEI
;
A
#
# COMPACT_ATOMS: atom_id res chain seq x y z
N MET A 1 -1.16 11.81 -15.96
CA MET A 1 -0.24 12.18 -14.88
C MET A 1 -1.08 12.43 -13.63
N LEU A 2 -0.99 11.51 -12.68
CA LEU A 2 -1.54 11.45 -11.32
C LEU A 2 -1.67 9.95 -11.01
N GLY A 3 -0.51 9.32 -10.82
CA GLY A 3 -0.48 8.05 -10.12
C GLY A 3 -0.89 8.36 -8.70
N LEU A 4 -1.95 7.70 -8.22
CA LEU A 4 -2.28 7.67 -6.80
C LEU A 4 -1.00 7.30 -6.05
N LEU A 5 -0.46 8.29 -5.37
CA LEU A 5 0.63 8.18 -4.42
C LEU A 5 0.12 7.29 -3.29
N THR A 6 0.49 6.01 -3.31
CA THR A 6 0.58 5.20 -2.09
C THR A 6 1.91 5.46 -1.38
N SER A 7 2.69 6.45 -1.82
CA SER A 7 3.60 7.13 -0.91
C SER A 7 2.73 7.94 0.03
N CYS A 8 2.99 7.86 1.34
CA CYS A 8 2.49 8.83 2.31
C CYS A 8 2.38 10.20 1.66
N ASP A 9 1.26 10.89 1.84
CA ASP A 9 1.25 12.33 1.71
C ASP A 9 2.30 12.85 2.70
N LEU A 10 3.51 13.07 2.17
CA LEU A 10 4.71 13.53 2.89
C LEU A 10 4.50 14.95 3.43
N SER A 11 3.37 15.60 3.12
CA SER A 11 3.01 16.91 3.67
C SER A 11 2.46 16.87 5.10
N LEU A 12 2.13 15.68 5.64
CA LEU A 12 1.66 15.52 7.03
C LEU A 12 2.78 15.20 8.03
N PHE A 13 4.00 14.96 7.54
CA PHE A 13 5.20 14.99 8.37
C PHE A 13 5.87 16.35 8.17
N GLU A 14 6.19 17.02 9.27
CA GLU A 14 7.01 18.25 9.33
C GLU A 14 8.07 18.35 8.22
N PRO A 15 8.41 19.57 7.75
CA PRO A 15 9.13 19.80 6.51
C PRO A 15 10.24 18.78 6.32
N THR A 16 10.04 17.89 5.33
CA THR A 16 11.03 16.90 4.91
C THR A 16 12.37 17.59 4.84
N ASP A 17 13.28 17.26 5.76
CA ASP A 17 14.69 17.49 5.53
C ASP A 17 14.97 16.89 4.14
N TYR A 18 15.43 17.69 3.19
CA TYR A 18 15.80 17.22 1.86
C TYR A 18 17.32 17.02 1.84
N PRO A 19 17.83 16.02 1.10
CA PRO A 19 19.25 15.97 0.84
C PRO A 19 19.69 17.28 0.17
N PRO A 20 20.84 17.88 0.55
CA PRO A 20 21.41 18.97 -0.21
C PRO A 20 21.67 18.50 -1.65
N SER A 21 21.44 19.35 -2.65
CA SER A 21 21.60 19.03 -4.08
C SER A 21 22.80 18.13 -4.35
N PRO A 22 22.64 17.04 -5.13
CA PRO A 22 23.53 15.89 -5.05
C PRO A 22 24.94 16.26 -5.52
N THR A 23 25.94 15.95 -4.69
CA THR A 23 27.34 15.92 -5.15
C THR A 23 27.84 14.50 -5.38
N LYS A 24 27.38 13.49 -4.60
CA LYS A 24 27.52 12.05 -4.87
C LYS A 24 26.45 11.26 -4.13
N LEU A 25 25.69 10.41 -4.83
CA LEU A 25 24.76 9.46 -4.21
C LEU A 25 25.51 8.20 -3.78
N ASN A 26 25.26 7.77 -2.54
CA ASN A 26 25.67 6.48 -2.03
C ASN A 26 24.45 5.55 -2.05
N GLY A 27 24.69 4.29 -2.38
CA GLY A 27 23.77 3.17 -2.37
C GLY A 27 24.61 1.90 -2.44
N PRO A 28 24.03 0.69 -2.43
CA PRO A 28 24.81 -0.49 -2.75
C PRO A 28 25.50 -0.24 -4.10
N LYS A 29 26.82 -0.51 -4.18
CA LYS A 29 27.52 -0.54 -5.48
C LYS A 29 26.69 -1.43 -6.41
N ALA A 30 26.68 -1.14 -7.71
CA ALA A 30 26.00 -1.90 -8.78
C ALA A 30 26.21 -3.45 -8.78
N ARG A 31 26.98 -4.00 -7.83
CA ARG A 31 27.28 -5.41 -7.62
C ARG A 31 26.13 -6.25 -7.05
N THR A 32 25.10 -5.65 -6.41
CA THR A 32 23.95 -6.42 -5.87
C THR A 32 22.71 -6.33 -6.74
N LEU A 33 22.74 -5.53 -7.82
CA LEU A 33 21.62 -5.35 -8.74
C LEU A 33 21.85 -6.19 -9.99
N ALA A 34 21.18 -7.34 -10.08
CA ALA A 34 21.09 -8.09 -11.32
C ALA A 34 19.93 -7.55 -12.17
N SER A 35 20.00 -7.75 -13.49
CA SER A 35 18.87 -7.47 -14.38
C SER A 35 18.33 -8.77 -14.94
N LYS A 36 17.00 -8.95 -14.93
CA LYS A 36 16.36 -10.17 -15.46
C LYS A 36 15.18 -9.79 -16.36
N PRO A 37 15.10 -10.29 -17.61
CA PRO A 37 13.91 -10.13 -18.44
C PRO A 37 12.73 -10.89 -17.82
N ILE A 38 11.59 -10.21 -17.73
CA ILE A 38 10.32 -10.80 -17.29
C ILE A 38 9.36 -10.70 -18.46
N ALA A 39 8.94 -11.84 -18.99
CA ALA A 39 7.94 -11.87 -20.06
C ALA A 39 6.56 -11.51 -19.49
N LEU A 40 5.81 -10.72 -20.27
CA LEU A 40 4.47 -10.29 -19.93
C LEU A 40 3.49 -10.94 -20.90
N LYS A 41 2.55 -11.72 -20.37
CA LYS A 41 1.45 -12.30 -21.15
C LYS A 41 0.19 -11.49 -20.89
N GLU A 42 -0.33 -10.80 -21.90
CA GLU A 42 -1.62 -10.11 -21.76
C GLU A 42 -2.73 -11.15 -21.52
N ILE A 43 -3.52 -10.94 -20.48
CA ILE A 43 -4.61 -11.84 -20.07
C ILE A 43 -5.98 -11.17 -20.10
N ASP A 44 -6.05 -9.84 -20.09
CA ASP A 44 -7.31 -9.09 -20.22
C ASP A 44 -7.08 -7.63 -20.68
N THR A 45 -8.15 -6.99 -21.15
CA THR A 45 -8.20 -5.57 -21.55
C THR A 45 -9.29 -4.84 -20.74
N LEU A 46 -8.90 -3.79 -20.00
CA LEU A 46 -9.81 -3.00 -19.18
C LEU A 46 -10.30 -1.75 -19.93
N SER A 47 -11.57 -1.73 -20.34
CA SER A 47 -12.20 -0.52 -20.91
C SER A 47 -12.66 0.44 -19.80
N LEU A 48 -11.73 1.19 -19.20
CA LEU A 48 -12.06 2.22 -18.20
C LEU A 48 -12.06 3.60 -18.85
N THR A 49 -13.25 4.15 -19.12
CA THR A 49 -13.42 5.56 -19.49
C THR A 49 -13.88 6.36 -18.27
N GLY A 50 -12.94 7.03 -17.60
CA GLY A 50 -13.24 8.04 -16.58
C GLY A 50 -13.16 7.56 -15.13
N THR A 51 -11.95 7.57 -14.57
CA THR A 51 -11.73 7.44 -13.12
C THR A 51 -10.50 8.25 -12.76
N ARG A 52 -10.67 9.28 -11.92
CA ARG A 52 -9.56 9.74 -11.08
C ARG A 52 -9.40 8.72 -9.97
N ALA A 53 -8.15 8.40 -9.65
CA ALA A 53 -7.74 7.83 -8.38
C ALA A 53 -8.57 6.64 -7.86
N LEU A 54 -8.72 5.57 -8.64
CA LEU A 54 -9.25 4.32 -8.09
C LEU A 54 -8.18 3.67 -7.22
N ILE A 55 -8.36 3.67 -5.90
CA ILE A 55 -7.64 2.75 -5.01
C ILE A 55 -8.20 1.36 -5.30
N ILE A 56 -7.59 0.68 -6.27
CA ILE A 56 -7.81 -0.75 -6.43
C ILE A 56 -6.90 -1.42 -5.41
N THR A 57 -7.50 -1.82 -4.31
CA THR A 57 -6.78 -2.63 -3.31
C THR A 57 -6.34 -3.94 -3.98
N PRO A 58 -5.24 -4.58 -3.56
CA PRO A 58 -4.82 -5.87 -4.09
C PRO A 58 -5.99 -6.88 -4.08
N TYR A 59 -6.80 -6.85 -3.03
CA TYR A 59 -8.00 -7.68 -2.84
C TYR A 59 -9.09 -7.45 -3.89
N ALA A 60 -9.22 -6.25 -4.44
CA ALA A 60 -10.18 -5.99 -5.50
C ALA A 60 -9.78 -6.62 -6.83
N LEU A 61 -8.57 -7.11 -7.08
CA LEU A 61 -8.22 -7.69 -8.39
C LEU A 61 -7.97 -9.19 -8.35
N MET A 62 -8.01 -9.77 -7.14
CA MET A 62 -7.84 -11.19 -6.89
C MET A 62 -8.95 -12.05 -7.51
N LEU A 63 -10.09 -11.43 -7.87
CA LEU A 63 -11.19 -12.06 -8.60
C LEU A 63 -11.32 -11.40 -9.98
N SER A 64 -10.41 -11.73 -10.92
CA SER A 64 -10.36 -11.11 -12.26
C SER A 64 -11.73 -11.08 -12.94
N ASP A 65 -12.52 -12.15 -12.79
CA ASP A 65 -13.82 -12.24 -13.44
C ASP A 65 -14.86 -11.39 -12.72
N SER A 66 -14.93 -11.45 -11.38
CA SER A 66 -15.95 -10.74 -10.60
C SER A 66 -15.71 -9.24 -10.56
N VAL A 67 -14.45 -8.79 -10.59
CA VAL A 67 -14.11 -7.37 -10.51
C VAL A 67 -14.10 -6.73 -11.88
N THR A 68 -13.58 -7.38 -12.92
CA THR A 68 -13.79 -6.90 -14.29
C THR A 68 -15.30 -6.82 -14.59
N TYR A 69 -16.09 -7.79 -14.12
CA TYR A 69 -17.55 -7.74 -14.20
C TYR A 69 -18.17 -6.61 -13.38
N ALA A 70 -17.73 -6.39 -12.13
CA ALA A 70 -18.23 -5.32 -11.28
C ALA A 70 -17.79 -3.92 -11.74
N LEU A 71 -16.61 -3.77 -12.35
CA LEU A 71 -16.14 -2.54 -12.99
C LEU A 71 -16.93 -2.24 -14.27
N ARG A 72 -17.19 -3.25 -15.11
CA ARG A 72 -18.06 -3.12 -16.31
C ARG A 72 -19.50 -2.75 -15.94
N ARG A 73 -19.96 -3.17 -14.76
CA ARG A 73 -21.29 -2.87 -14.20
C ARG A 73 -21.25 -1.81 -13.12
N PHE A 74 -20.11 -1.15 -12.89
CA PHE A 74 -20.09 0.05 -12.07
C PHE A 74 -20.82 1.09 -12.90
N PRO A 75 -22.05 1.49 -12.54
CA PRO A 75 -22.94 2.06 -13.51
C PRO A 75 -22.44 3.46 -13.77
N GLN A 76 -21.95 3.72 -14.98
CA GLN A 76 -21.84 5.10 -15.47
C GLN A 76 -23.21 5.82 -15.42
N SER A 77 -24.31 5.06 -15.28
CA SER A 77 -25.70 5.55 -15.34
C SER A 77 -26.49 5.52 -14.03
N THR A 78 -25.96 5.03 -12.90
CA THR A 78 -26.66 5.10 -11.59
C THR A 78 -25.85 5.79 -10.50
N GLN A 79 -24.77 6.50 -10.86
CA GLN A 79 -24.24 7.53 -9.96
C GLN A 79 -25.36 8.52 -9.64
N PRO A 80 -25.74 8.71 -8.37
CA PRO A 80 -26.32 9.97 -7.96
C PRO A 80 -25.20 11.01 -8.15
N ALA A 81 -25.18 11.66 -9.31
CA ALA A 81 -24.34 12.80 -9.68
C ALA A 81 -22.81 12.65 -9.54
N LYS A 82 -22.09 12.39 -10.64
CA LYS A 82 -20.72 12.92 -10.92
C LYS A 82 -19.62 12.77 -9.84
N GLN A 83 -19.77 11.90 -8.84
CA GLN A 83 -18.79 11.79 -7.75
C GLN A 83 -17.65 10.83 -8.12
N PRO A 84 -16.39 11.14 -7.75
CA PRO A 84 -15.28 10.25 -7.98
C PRO A 84 -15.43 8.98 -7.12
N LEU A 85 -15.16 7.83 -7.72
CA LEU A 85 -14.98 6.57 -7.00
C LEU A 85 -13.59 6.58 -6.36
N GLU A 86 -13.53 6.35 -5.06
CA GLU A 86 -12.31 6.47 -4.26
C GLU A 86 -11.67 5.10 -4.03
N ALA A 87 -12.47 4.09 -3.72
CA ALA A 87 -11.98 2.73 -3.52
C ALA A 87 -12.92 1.69 -4.11
N LEU A 88 -12.33 0.60 -4.61
CA LEU A 88 -13.00 -0.65 -4.94
C LEU A 88 -12.22 -1.78 -4.26
N PHE A 89 -12.92 -2.66 -3.56
CA PHE A 89 -12.31 -3.78 -2.81
C PHE A 89 -13.25 -4.98 -2.74
N SER A 90 -12.70 -6.14 -2.38
CA SER A 90 -13.49 -7.30 -1.99
C SER A 90 -13.23 -7.64 -0.52
N ASP A 91 -14.25 -8.16 0.15
CA ASP A 91 -14.06 -8.79 1.46
C ASP A 91 -13.57 -10.24 1.31
N ASP A 92 -13.24 -10.88 2.44
CA ASP A 92 -12.80 -12.27 2.48
C ASP A 92 -13.88 -13.30 2.09
N ALA A 93 -15.14 -12.89 1.98
CA ALA A 93 -16.22 -13.71 1.44
C ALA A 93 -16.40 -13.52 -0.09
N GLY A 94 -15.60 -12.65 -0.72
CA GLY A 94 -15.68 -12.35 -2.15
C GLY A 94 -16.80 -11.37 -2.52
N THR A 95 -17.43 -10.72 -1.54
CA THR A 95 -18.38 -9.63 -1.80
C THR A 95 -17.62 -8.41 -2.30
N ILE A 96 -18.17 -7.72 -3.30
CA ILE A 96 -17.53 -6.55 -3.89
C ILE A 96 -18.13 -5.28 -3.28
N TRP A 97 -17.23 -4.37 -2.89
CA TRP A 97 -17.53 -3.13 -2.22
C TRP A 97 -16.90 -1.94 -2.94
N ALA A 98 -17.56 -0.79 -2.84
CA ALA A 98 -17.12 0.47 -3.42
C ALA A 98 -17.31 1.62 -2.43
N ILE A 99 -16.42 2.60 -2.52
CA ILE A 99 -16.50 3.85 -1.76
C ILE A 99 -16.49 5.03 -2.70
N ASP A 100 -17.50 5.89 -2.60
CA ASP A 100 -17.53 7.21 -3.24
C ASP A 100 -17.40 8.34 -2.21
N MET A 101 -17.04 9.53 -2.67
CA MET A 101 -16.98 10.73 -1.85
C MET A 101 -18.09 11.71 -2.24
N ASP A 102 -18.95 12.02 -1.28
CA ASP A 102 -19.92 13.11 -1.34
C ASP A 102 -19.45 14.27 -0.46
N ALA A 103 -19.41 15.49 -1.01
CA ALA A 103 -18.93 16.66 -0.29
C ALA A 103 -19.78 17.03 0.95
N THR A 104 -21.06 16.65 0.93
CA THR A 104 -22.02 16.93 2.01
C THR A 104 -21.98 15.85 3.08
N VAL A 105 -22.06 14.56 2.71
CA VAL A 105 -22.19 13.44 3.67
C VAL A 105 -20.88 12.70 3.97
N GLY A 106 -19.80 12.98 3.23
CA GLY A 106 -18.51 12.28 3.37
C GLY A 106 -18.43 11.04 2.48
N TYR A 107 -17.77 10.00 2.96
CA TYR A 107 -17.59 8.76 2.20
C TYR A 107 -18.82 7.83 2.34
N SER A 108 -19.39 7.37 1.22
CA SER A 108 -20.44 6.34 1.25
C SER A 108 -19.88 4.97 0.91
N LEU A 109 -20.38 3.93 1.60
CA LEU A 109 -20.07 2.54 1.28
C LEU A 109 -21.21 1.92 0.48
N HIS A 110 -20.84 1.21 -0.58
CA HIS A 110 -21.77 0.50 -1.46
C HIS A 110 -21.35 -0.96 -1.61
N ARG A 111 -22.33 -1.84 -1.60
CA ARG A 111 -22.17 -3.27 -1.83
C ARG A 111 -22.76 -3.67 -3.18
N TYR A 112 -22.06 -4.51 -3.94
CA TYR A 112 -22.59 -5.07 -5.17
C TYR A 112 -23.41 -6.33 -4.87
N THR A 113 -24.72 -6.28 -5.05
CA THR A 113 -25.64 -7.40 -4.78
C THR A 113 -26.70 -7.50 -5.87
N GLY A 114 -26.99 -8.72 -6.34
CA GLY A 114 -28.10 -8.96 -7.26
C GLY A 114 -27.99 -8.23 -8.61
N GLY A 115 -26.77 -7.85 -9.02
CA GLY A 115 -26.54 -7.12 -10.26
C GLY A 115 -26.49 -5.59 -10.12
N ALA A 116 -26.75 -5.05 -8.93
CA ALA A 116 -26.83 -3.61 -8.66
C ALA A 116 -25.95 -3.19 -7.48
N TRP A 117 -25.65 -1.89 -7.39
CA TRP A 117 -24.99 -1.30 -6.23
C TRP A 117 -26.03 -0.82 -5.23
N VAL A 118 -25.88 -1.26 -3.99
CA VAL A 118 -26.75 -0.90 -2.87
C VAL A 118 -25.92 -0.09 -1.89
N LYS A 119 -26.36 1.13 -1.57
CA LYS A 119 -25.72 1.95 -0.53
C LYS A 119 -26.00 1.33 0.83
N GLU A 120 -24.95 1.02 1.57
CA GLU A 120 -25.03 0.40 2.90
C GLU A 120 -24.94 1.47 4.00
N GLY A 121 -24.26 2.60 3.74
CA GLY A 121 -24.31 3.78 4.61
C GLY A 121 -23.13 4.72 4.39
N ASN A 122 -22.74 5.47 5.41
CA ASN A 122 -21.66 6.46 5.33
C ASN A 122 -20.64 6.28 6.46
N LEU A 123 -19.36 6.48 6.16
CA LEU A 123 -18.34 6.63 7.20
C LEU A 123 -18.64 7.86 8.08
N PRO A 124 -18.13 7.92 9.32
CA PRO A 124 -18.36 9.03 10.22
C PRO A 124 -17.99 10.37 9.58
N PHE A 125 -18.86 11.36 9.69
CA PHE A 125 -18.72 12.65 9.01
C PHE A 125 -17.46 13.40 9.44
N ASP A 126 -16.96 13.18 10.65
CA ASP A 126 -15.75 13.78 11.16
C ASP A 126 -14.47 13.23 10.50
N VAL A 127 -14.52 12.11 9.77
CA VAL A 127 -13.41 11.49 9.00
C VAL A 127 -13.11 12.26 7.69
N LYS A 128 -13.59 13.50 7.59
CA LYS A 128 -14.15 14.07 6.37
C LYS A 128 -13.23 14.35 5.19
N LEU A 129 -11.93 14.10 5.26
CA LEU A 129 -11.04 14.66 4.25
C LEU A 129 -10.22 13.70 3.43
N TYR A 130 -9.70 12.55 3.91
CA TYR A 130 -8.97 11.64 3.02
C TYR A 130 -9.00 10.18 3.51
N LEU A 131 -9.68 9.31 2.74
CA LEU A 131 -9.51 7.86 2.77
C LEU A 131 -8.18 7.53 2.09
N ASN A 132 -7.23 6.99 2.85
CA ASN A 132 -5.91 6.66 2.33
C ASN A 132 -5.84 5.22 1.83
N GLU A 133 -6.42 4.27 2.58
CA GLU A 133 -6.25 2.85 2.31
C GLU A 133 -7.36 2.01 2.96
N VAL A 134 -7.75 0.92 2.29
CA VAL A 134 -8.51 -0.18 2.91
C VAL A 134 -7.51 -1.17 3.51
N VAL A 135 -7.44 -1.19 4.83
CA VAL A 135 -6.45 -1.95 5.60
C VAL A 135 -6.83 -3.42 5.71
N LYS A 136 -8.12 -3.70 5.89
CA LYS A 136 -8.71 -5.02 6.07
C LYS A 136 -10.16 -4.97 5.62
N ALA A 137 -10.63 -6.00 4.93
CA ALA A 137 -12.04 -6.18 4.63
C ALA A 137 -12.42 -7.64 4.91
N THR A 138 -13.37 -7.84 5.81
CA THR A 138 -13.98 -9.14 6.10
C THR A 138 -15.49 -9.03 5.97
N ALA A 139 -16.18 -10.16 5.93
CA ALA A 139 -17.65 -10.19 5.94
C ALA A 139 -18.29 -9.49 7.16
N GLU A 140 -17.52 -9.24 8.23
CA GLU A 140 -18.00 -8.62 9.47
C GLU A 140 -17.58 -7.15 9.56
N GLU A 141 -16.37 -6.81 9.12
CA GLU A 141 -15.79 -5.47 9.33
C GLU A 141 -14.91 -5.02 8.16
N HIS A 142 -14.96 -3.71 7.87
CA HIS A 142 -13.99 -3.06 6.98
C HIS A 142 -13.21 -2.00 7.73
N TRP A 143 -11.89 -2.03 7.58
CA TRP A 143 -10.97 -1.17 8.29
C TRP A 143 -10.34 -0.20 7.29
N PHE A 144 -10.42 1.09 7.61
CA PHE A 144 -10.00 2.16 6.74
C PHE A 144 -8.97 3.03 7.45
N ARG A 145 -7.82 3.21 6.81
CA ARG A 145 -6.86 4.22 7.22
C ARG A 145 -7.27 5.55 6.60
N THR A 146 -7.38 6.56 7.44
CA THR A 146 -7.74 7.92 7.06
C THR A 146 -6.68 8.90 7.54
N ASN A 147 -6.80 10.17 7.17
CA ASN A 147 -5.94 11.23 7.71
C ASN A 147 -6.11 11.46 9.22
N LYS A 148 -7.26 11.06 9.79
CA LYS A 148 -7.52 11.15 11.24
C LYS A 148 -7.07 9.92 12.02
N GLY A 149 -6.80 8.81 11.35
CA GLY A 149 -6.44 7.55 11.98
C GLY A 149 -7.27 6.38 11.44
N LEU A 150 -7.63 5.45 12.32
CA LEU A 150 -8.23 4.17 11.93
C LEU A 150 -9.75 4.19 12.17
N VAL A 151 -10.51 3.92 11.11
CA VAL A 151 -11.96 3.79 11.15
C VAL A 151 -12.33 2.34 10.88
N ILE A 152 -13.22 1.78 11.69
CA ILE A 152 -13.82 0.47 11.44
C ILE A 152 -15.28 0.66 11.09
N TRP A 153 -15.69 0.04 9.99
CA TRP A 153 -17.08 -0.11 9.57
C TRP A 153 -17.57 -1.51 9.95
N ASP A 154 -18.59 -1.57 10.78
CA ASP A 154 -19.31 -2.80 11.07
C ASP A 154 -20.34 -3.06 9.95
N VAL A 155 -20.20 -4.21 9.29
CA VAL A 155 -21.03 -4.59 8.13
C VAL A 155 -22.48 -4.85 8.54
N LYS A 156 -22.71 -5.42 9.72
CA LYS A 156 -24.05 -5.78 10.20
C LYS A 156 -24.80 -4.57 10.75
N GLU A 157 -24.12 -3.71 11.50
CA GLU A 157 -24.68 -2.48 12.04
C GLU A 157 -24.79 -1.37 11.00
N GLN A 158 -24.10 -1.52 9.86
CA GLN A 158 -24.01 -0.52 8.81
C GLN A 158 -23.53 0.83 9.36
N LYS A 159 -22.48 0.78 10.19
CA LYS A 159 -21.99 1.96 10.91
C LYS A 159 -20.48 1.96 11.03
N GLY A 160 -19.89 3.12 10.75
CA GLY A 160 -18.48 3.38 11.00
C GLY A 160 -18.24 4.01 12.38
N HIS A 161 -17.06 3.76 12.94
CA HIS A 161 -16.59 4.40 14.16
C HIS A 161 -15.08 4.62 14.10
N LEU A 162 -14.62 5.76 14.62
CA LEU A 162 -13.20 6.06 14.78
C LEU A 162 -12.68 5.31 16.00
N VAL A 163 -11.69 4.44 15.78
CA VAL A 163 -11.12 3.58 16.84
C VAL A 163 -9.86 4.20 17.43
N GLU A 164 -9.13 4.95 16.61
CA GLU A 164 -7.92 5.64 17.01
C GLU A 164 -7.83 6.97 16.25
N GLU A 165 -7.71 8.09 16.99
CA GLU A 165 -7.45 9.41 16.43
C GLU A 165 -5.94 9.70 16.44
N THR A 166 -5.23 9.28 15.40
CA THR A 166 -3.80 9.53 15.25
C THR A 166 -3.37 9.56 13.78
N SER A 167 -2.51 10.52 13.44
CA SER A 167 -1.78 10.54 12.17
C SER A 167 -0.38 9.92 12.29
N GLU A 168 0.06 9.57 13.51
CA GLU A 168 1.44 9.13 13.79
C GLU A 168 1.66 7.62 13.58
N ARG A 169 0.57 6.86 13.36
CA ARG A 169 0.63 5.41 13.14
C ARG A 169 0.38 5.03 11.68
N LEU A 170 1.17 4.09 11.19
CA LEU A 170 0.92 3.37 9.95
C LEU A 170 0.21 2.07 10.29
N PHE A 171 -0.92 1.78 9.64
CA PHE A 171 -1.72 0.58 9.90
C PHE A 171 -1.57 -0.42 8.76
N THR A 172 -1.27 -1.67 9.09
CA THR A 172 -1.43 -2.84 8.22
C THR A 172 -2.59 -3.70 8.73
N LYS A 173 -2.82 -4.88 8.14
CA LYS A 173 -3.96 -5.74 8.51
C LYS A 173 -3.98 -6.11 9.99
N ASN A 174 -2.86 -6.57 10.55
CA ASN A 174 -2.78 -7.07 11.93
C ASN A 174 -1.92 -6.19 12.85
N PHE A 175 -1.13 -5.27 12.30
CA PHE A 175 -0.24 -4.42 13.09
C PHE A 175 -0.43 -2.93 12.79
N SER A 176 0.08 -2.11 13.69
CA SER A 176 0.36 -0.71 13.41
C SER A 176 1.72 -0.31 13.93
N LEU A 177 2.32 0.69 13.31
CA LEU A 177 3.69 1.11 13.58
C LEU A 177 3.76 2.59 13.83
N LYS A 178 4.51 2.96 14.87
CA LYS A 178 4.90 4.34 15.16
C LYS A 178 6.43 4.42 15.09
N SER A 179 6.96 5.45 14.44
CA SER A 179 8.39 5.71 14.39
C SER A 179 8.69 7.18 14.71
N ASP A 180 9.59 7.42 15.66
CA ASP A 180 9.93 8.75 16.19
C ASP A 180 11.45 9.02 16.19
N ASN A 181 12.02 9.27 15.03
CA ASN A 181 13.47 9.47 14.82
C ASN A 181 14.34 8.23 15.10
N GLN A 182 14.26 7.64 16.28
CA GLN A 182 15.14 6.56 16.74
C GLN A 182 14.41 5.38 17.36
N GLN A 183 13.13 5.49 17.71
CA GLN A 183 12.37 4.31 18.13
C GLN A 183 11.43 3.86 17.03
N LEU A 184 11.23 2.55 17.00
CA LEU A 184 10.17 1.89 16.26
C LEU A 184 9.32 1.12 17.27
N GLN A 185 8.04 1.47 17.34
CA GLN A 185 7.06 0.76 18.15
C GLN A 185 6.10 0.03 17.20
N ILE A 186 5.92 -1.26 17.45
CA ILE A 186 5.00 -2.11 16.70
C ILE A 186 3.87 -2.52 17.65
N TYR A 187 2.63 -2.28 17.26
CA TYR A 187 1.42 -2.57 17.99
C TYR A 187 0.64 -3.66 17.28
N SER A 188 -0.06 -4.49 18.05
CA SER A 188 -1.10 -5.34 17.46
C SER A 188 -2.37 -4.52 17.29
N ASN A 189 -3.04 -4.65 16.15
CA ASN A 189 -4.31 -3.94 15.92
C ASN A 189 -5.46 -4.45 16.79
N THR A 190 -5.31 -5.58 17.47
CA THR A 190 -6.26 -6.03 18.51
C THR A 190 -5.98 -5.39 19.88
N ASN A 191 -4.84 -4.73 20.07
CA ASN A 191 -4.51 -3.99 21.28
C ASN A 191 -3.59 -2.79 20.96
N LEU A 192 -4.21 -1.63 20.75
CA LEU A 192 -3.52 -0.39 20.40
C LEU A 192 -2.89 0.35 21.58
N SER A 193 -3.11 -0.12 22.81
CA SER A 193 -2.68 0.56 24.03
C SER A 193 -1.20 0.31 24.38
N GLN A 194 -0.66 -0.83 23.98
CA GLN A 194 0.71 -1.24 24.30
C GLN A 194 1.38 -1.87 23.08
N PRO A 195 2.66 -1.53 22.81
CA PRO A 195 3.39 -2.14 21.72
C PRO A 195 3.70 -3.61 22.05
N VAL A 196 3.62 -4.46 21.02
CA VAL A 196 4.09 -5.85 21.08
C VAL A 196 5.60 -5.95 20.91
N ALA A 197 6.24 -4.92 20.34
CA ALA A 197 7.69 -4.81 20.25
C ALA A 197 8.13 -3.34 20.16
N GLU A 198 9.28 -3.04 20.75
CA GLU A 198 9.93 -1.75 20.67
C GLU A 198 11.40 -1.94 20.32
N TYR A 199 11.90 -1.12 19.40
CA TYR A 199 13.28 -1.19 18.92
C TYR A 199 13.90 0.19 18.88
N ASP A 200 15.16 0.28 19.33
CA ASP A 200 16.03 1.40 19.02
C ASP A 200 16.62 1.21 17.61
N LEU A 201 16.13 1.99 16.66
CA LEU A 201 16.55 2.01 15.27
C LEU A 201 18.03 2.33 15.10
N SER A 202 18.69 2.99 16.05
CA SER A 202 20.13 3.25 15.98
C SER A 202 20.99 1.98 16.03
N GLN A 203 20.43 0.87 16.53
CA GLN A 203 21.07 -0.45 16.50
C GLN A 203 21.15 -1.03 15.09
N PHE A 204 20.28 -0.57 14.18
CA PHE A 204 20.16 -1.10 12.81
C PHE A 204 20.61 -0.08 11.75
N LEU A 205 20.43 1.20 12.04
CA LEU A 205 20.52 2.28 11.07
C LEU A 205 21.64 3.26 11.44
N TYR A 206 22.27 3.82 10.41
CA TYR A 206 23.18 4.94 10.63
C TYR A 206 22.38 6.14 11.14
N THR A 207 22.89 6.84 12.16
CA THR A 207 22.26 8.05 12.69
C THR A 207 23.10 9.27 12.33
N ARG A 208 22.44 10.37 11.98
CA ARG A 208 23.09 11.66 11.71
C ARG A 208 22.28 12.79 12.31
N LYS A 209 22.94 13.70 13.03
CA LYS A 209 22.28 14.87 13.60
C LYS A 209 21.57 15.67 12.51
N GLY A 210 20.30 16.01 12.74
CA GLY A 210 19.46 16.74 11.80
C GLY A 210 18.90 15.89 10.65
N ILE A 211 18.98 14.55 10.72
CA ILE A 211 18.29 13.66 9.79
C ILE A 211 17.50 12.65 10.62
N LYS A 212 16.17 12.70 10.51
CA LYS A 212 15.26 11.77 11.18
C LYS A 212 15.25 10.42 10.44
N ASN A 213 15.29 9.30 11.16
CA ASN A 213 14.98 8.01 10.55
C ASN A 213 13.44 7.90 10.48
N SER A 214 12.92 7.59 9.30
CA SER A 214 11.48 7.67 9.03
C SER A 214 11.04 6.47 8.21
N LEU A 215 9.82 5.99 8.46
CA LEU A 215 9.20 4.93 7.68
C LEU A 215 8.84 5.44 6.29
N PHE A 216 9.38 4.77 5.27
CA PHE A 216 9.20 5.06 3.85
C PHE A 216 8.33 4.02 3.13
N GLY A 217 8.10 2.88 3.77
CA GLY A 217 7.16 1.87 3.28
C GLY A 217 6.93 0.81 4.34
N VAL A 218 5.72 0.28 4.37
CA VAL A 218 5.35 -0.85 5.23
C VAL A 218 4.40 -1.77 4.49
N PHE A 219 4.63 -3.06 4.65
CA PHE A 219 3.80 -4.11 4.09
C PHE A 219 3.73 -5.27 5.07
N GLU A 220 2.56 -5.91 5.14
CA GLU A 220 2.36 -7.12 5.90
C GLU A 220 2.00 -8.26 4.96
N ASP A 221 2.77 -9.34 4.98
CA ASP A 221 2.47 -10.53 4.20
C ASP A 221 1.42 -11.44 4.87
N ALA A 222 0.97 -12.46 4.14
CA ALA A 222 -0.02 -13.41 4.63
C ALA A 222 0.43 -14.20 5.88
N ASN A 223 1.75 -14.28 6.13
CA ASN A 223 2.33 -14.92 7.29
C ASN A 223 2.49 -13.96 8.49
N ARG A 224 1.89 -12.77 8.41
CA ARG A 224 1.98 -11.71 9.44
C ARG A 224 3.41 -11.22 9.66
N THR A 225 4.26 -11.31 8.64
CA THR A 225 5.57 -10.67 8.67
C THR A 225 5.45 -9.25 8.16
N LEU A 226 6.02 -8.31 8.91
CA LEU A 226 6.15 -6.92 8.49
C LEU A 226 7.45 -6.72 7.70
N TRP A 227 7.31 -6.17 6.51
CA TRP A 227 8.40 -5.69 5.68
C TRP A 227 8.42 -4.16 5.75
N LEU A 228 9.56 -3.61 6.13
CA LEU A 228 9.71 -2.19 6.43
C LEU A 228 10.81 -1.58 5.58
N VAL A 229 10.57 -0.37 5.12
CA VAL A 229 11.61 0.47 4.54
C VAL A 229 11.79 1.68 5.43
N VAL A 230 12.98 1.85 5.97
CA VAL A 230 13.31 2.96 6.86
C VAL A 230 14.41 3.81 6.24
N LYS A 231 14.23 5.13 6.20
CA LYS A 231 15.30 6.07 5.89
C LYS A 231 16.35 6.04 7.00
N ASP A 232 17.63 5.90 6.65
CA ASP A 232 18.74 6.10 7.58
C ASP A 232 19.36 7.50 7.48
N GLY A 233 20.31 7.81 8.38
CA GLY A 233 21.01 9.09 8.44
C GLY A 233 21.97 9.37 7.27
N ARG A 234 22.09 8.46 6.28
CA ARG A 234 22.79 8.69 5.00
C ARG A 234 21.82 8.99 3.87
N TRP A 235 20.54 9.15 4.21
CA TRP A 235 19.42 9.19 3.27
C TRP A 235 19.08 7.83 2.69
N ASP A 236 19.73 6.73 3.10
CA ASP A 236 19.52 5.40 2.51
C ASP A 236 18.21 4.75 2.93
N GLY A 237 17.51 4.14 1.97
CA GLY A 237 16.39 3.25 2.27
C GLY A 237 16.95 1.91 2.74
N VAL A 238 16.53 1.47 3.93
CA VAL A 238 16.95 0.20 4.51
C VAL A 238 15.75 -0.74 4.58
N LEU A 239 15.86 -1.87 3.90
CA LEU A 239 14.88 -2.95 3.97
C LEU A 239 15.09 -3.73 5.27
N MET A 240 14.03 -3.83 6.07
CA MET A 240 13.99 -4.54 7.33
C MET A 240 12.79 -5.49 7.36
N LYS A 241 12.86 -6.51 8.22
CA LYS A 241 11.84 -7.54 8.36
C LYS A 241 11.56 -7.82 9.83
N PHE A 242 10.29 -7.82 10.21
CA PHE A 242 9.84 -8.24 11.54
C PHE A 242 8.90 -9.44 11.42
N ASN A 243 9.28 -10.55 12.04
CA ASN A 243 8.59 -11.84 11.93
C ASN A 243 7.60 -12.11 13.09
N GLY A 244 7.24 -11.08 13.88
CA GLY A 244 6.45 -11.22 15.10
C GLY A 244 7.28 -11.32 16.38
N GLN A 245 8.60 -11.52 16.29
CA GLN A 245 9.49 -11.64 17.45
C GLN A 245 10.74 -10.77 17.33
N THR A 246 11.38 -10.78 16.16
CA THR A 246 12.67 -10.13 15.93
C THR A 246 12.60 -9.22 14.72
N LEU A 247 13.22 -8.05 14.85
CA LEU A 247 13.47 -7.13 13.75
C LEU A 247 14.87 -7.41 13.18
N GLU A 248 14.94 -7.63 11.87
CA GLU A 248 16.18 -7.90 11.14
C GLU A 248 16.40 -6.84 10.07
N LYS A 249 17.65 -6.37 9.93
CA LYS A 249 18.07 -5.56 8.78
C LYS A 249 18.56 -6.47 7.66
N LEU A 250 17.94 -6.35 6.49
CA LEU A 250 18.24 -7.23 5.35
C LEU A 250 19.23 -6.59 4.37
N ALA A 251 18.87 -5.43 3.82
CA ALA A 251 19.64 -4.81 2.74
C ALA A 251 19.42 -3.30 2.66
N LEU A 252 20.32 -2.61 1.97
CA LEU A 252 20.06 -1.27 1.46
C LEU A 252 19.27 -1.37 0.15
N ILE A 253 18.32 -0.48 -0.05
CA ILE A 253 17.56 -0.36 -1.29
C ILE A 253 18.45 0.23 -2.39
N PRO A 254 18.45 -0.35 -3.61
CA PRO A 254 19.17 0.22 -4.75
C PRO A 254 18.53 1.55 -5.16
N VAL A 255 19.37 2.55 -5.44
CA VAL A 255 18.92 3.88 -5.88
C VAL A 255 19.53 4.24 -7.24
N SER A 256 18.75 4.97 -8.05
CA SER A 256 19.23 5.64 -9.26
C SER A 256 19.51 7.12 -8.96
N ASN A 257 19.96 7.89 -9.97
CA ASN A 257 20.48 9.27 -9.80
C ASN A 257 19.46 10.33 -9.32
N TYR A 258 18.18 9.97 -9.11
CA TYR A 258 17.13 10.91 -8.70
C TYR A 258 16.78 10.72 -7.22
N ASP A 259 17.01 11.76 -6.42
CA ASP A 259 17.01 11.73 -4.95
C ASP A 259 15.91 12.63 -4.38
N SER A 260 14.66 12.18 -4.44
CA SER A 260 13.59 12.86 -3.71
C SER A 260 12.55 11.96 -3.02
N GLY A 261 12.56 10.63 -3.17
CA GLY A 261 11.37 9.89 -2.75
C GLY A 261 11.53 8.39 -2.54
N ARG A 262 12.56 7.92 -1.83
CA ARG A 262 12.80 6.50 -1.45
C ARG A 262 11.64 5.82 -0.68
N SER A 263 10.49 6.46 -0.64
CA SER A 263 9.18 5.86 -0.54
C SER A 263 9.08 4.61 -1.40
N VAL A 264 8.53 3.58 -0.76
CA VAL A 264 8.27 2.31 -1.40
C VAL A 264 6.78 2.06 -1.38
N THR A 265 6.27 1.66 -2.52
CA THR A 265 4.85 1.44 -2.80
C THR A 265 4.68 0.05 -3.41
N ASP A 266 3.43 -0.42 -3.48
CA ASP A 266 3.04 -1.64 -4.20
C ASP A 266 3.91 -2.87 -3.84
N PHE A 267 3.98 -3.19 -2.55
CA PHE A 267 4.67 -4.39 -2.09
C PHE A 267 3.86 -5.64 -2.40
N VAL A 268 4.52 -6.69 -2.88
CA VAL A 268 3.92 -8.01 -3.01
C VAL A 268 4.95 -9.10 -2.82
N LEU A 269 4.59 -10.12 -2.04
CA LEU A 269 5.41 -11.32 -1.90
C LEU A 269 4.93 -12.35 -2.94
N ASP A 270 5.81 -12.77 -3.84
CA ASP A 270 5.46 -13.83 -4.80
C ASP A 270 5.42 -15.22 -4.15
N ALA A 271 4.87 -16.21 -4.85
CA ALA A 271 4.77 -17.59 -4.36
C ALA A 271 6.13 -18.24 -4.04
N LYS A 272 7.24 -17.70 -4.56
CA LYS A 272 8.60 -18.17 -4.28
C LYS A 272 9.23 -17.45 -3.08
N GLY A 273 8.52 -16.48 -2.48
CA GLY A 273 8.99 -15.68 -1.36
C GLY A 273 9.85 -14.48 -1.74
N ASN A 274 9.90 -14.08 -3.01
CA ASN A 274 10.59 -12.86 -3.40
C ASN A 274 9.69 -11.66 -3.13
N LEU A 275 10.26 -10.60 -2.56
CA LEU A 275 9.54 -9.37 -2.26
C LEU A 275 9.67 -8.39 -3.43
N TRP A 276 8.59 -8.22 -4.16
CA TRP A 276 8.44 -7.20 -5.18
C TRP A 276 8.02 -5.88 -4.55
N MET A 277 8.53 -4.79 -5.10
CA MET A 277 8.24 -3.46 -4.60
C MET A 277 8.49 -2.41 -5.68
N ASN A 278 7.79 -1.30 -5.56
CA ASN A 278 7.98 -0.13 -6.39
C ASN A 278 8.71 0.96 -5.59
N VAL A 279 9.96 1.21 -5.93
CA VAL A 279 10.82 2.22 -5.30
C VAL A 279 10.89 3.42 -6.22
N ASP A 280 10.39 4.59 -5.79
CA ASP A 280 10.44 5.82 -6.60
C ASP A 280 9.82 5.68 -8.01
N GLY A 281 8.81 4.82 -8.18
CA GLY A 281 8.22 4.54 -9.49
C GLY A 281 8.99 3.51 -10.33
N VAL A 282 10.04 2.91 -9.78
CA VAL A 282 10.84 1.85 -10.43
C VAL A 282 10.58 0.50 -9.74
N PRO A 283 10.10 -0.52 -10.46
CA PRO A 283 9.94 -1.85 -9.91
C PRO A 283 11.28 -2.52 -9.63
N TYR A 284 11.38 -3.17 -8.48
CA TYR A 284 12.45 -4.10 -8.11
C TYR A 284 11.83 -5.34 -7.46
N TYR A 285 12.60 -6.42 -7.38
CA TYR A 285 12.32 -7.44 -6.38
C TYR A 285 13.59 -7.85 -5.64
N TYR A 286 13.40 -8.14 -4.35
CA TYR A 286 14.41 -8.68 -3.46
C TYR A 286 14.21 -10.19 -3.34
N SER A 287 15.20 -10.95 -3.80
CA SER A 287 15.10 -12.41 -3.82
C SER A 287 15.25 -13.02 -2.44
N THR A 288 14.78 -14.26 -2.27
CA THR A 288 15.02 -15.06 -1.06
C THR A 288 16.51 -15.31 -0.77
N TYR A 289 17.37 -15.15 -1.77
CA TYR A 289 18.84 -15.24 -1.64
C TYR A 289 19.49 -13.89 -1.28
N GLY A 290 18.70 -12.85 -1.04
CA GLY A 290 19.18 -11.54 -0.62
C GLY A 290 19.73 -10.67 -1.76
N GLN A 291 19.30 -10.91 -3.00
CA GLN A 291 19.75 -10.16 -4.17
C GLN A 291 18.67 -9.20 -4.65
N TRP A 292 19.08 -7.99 -5.05
CA TRP A 292 18.19 -7.06 -5.73
C TRP A 292 18.18 -7.36 -7.22
N ILE A 293 16.98 -7.38 -7.80
CA ILE A 293 16.80 -7.65 -9.21
C ILE A 293 15.96 -6.55 -9.83
N TYR A 294 16.48 -5.97 -10.91
CA TYR A 294 15.77 -5.07 -11.81
C TYR A 294 15.04 -5.90 -12.88
N PRO A 295 13.71 -5.98 -12.83
CA PRO A 295 12.93 -6.67 -13.85
C PRO A 295 12.88 -5.82 -15.13
N GLN A 296 13.46 -6.36 -16.21
CA GLN A 296 13.37 -5.75 -17.54
C GLN A 296 12.01 -6.08 -18.15
N MET A 297 11.03 -5.23 -17.85
CA MET A 297 9.66 -5.29 -18.33
C MET A 297 9.06 -3.89 -18.41
N GLU A 298 7.78 -3.76 -18.75
CA GLU A 298 7.11 -2.46 -18.70
C GLU A 298 7.09 -1.92 -17.26
N GLN A 299 7.63 -0.70 -17.08
CA GLN A 299 7.91 -0.14 -15.74
C GLN A 299 6.71 0.54 -15.09
N SER A 300 5.63 0.77 -15.85
CA SER A 300 4.41 1.46 -15.38
C SER A 300 3.37 0.52 -14.78
N LEU A 301 3.71 -0.76 -14.59
CA LEU A 301 2.81 -1.77 -14.04
C LEU A 301 2.72 -1.67 -12.53
N ARG A 302 1.51 -1.69 -11.98
CA ARG A 302 1.29 -2.07 -10.58
C ARG A 302 1.24 -3.58 -10.48
N ILE A 303 1.95 -4.15 -9.51
CA ILE A 303 2.12 -5.60 -9.38
C ILE A 303 1.39 -6.07 -8.11
N PHE A 304 0.66 -7.17 -8.22
CA PHE A 304 -0.03 -7.82 -7.09
C PHE A 304 -0.18 -9.32 -7.38
N ASN A 305 -0.67 -10.09 -6.39
CA ASN A 305 -0.98 -11.50 -6.56
C ASN A 305 -2.46 -11.70 -6.98
N ASP A 306 -2.73 -12.61 -7.91
CA ASP A 306 -4.08 -13.15 -8.11
C ASP A 306 -4.47 -14.15 -6.99
N THR A 307 -5.70 -14.69 -7.03
CA THR A 307 -6.19 -15.68 -6.06
C THR A 307 -5.38 -16.97 -6.02
N GLU A 308 -4.68 -17.29 -7.11
CA GLU A 308 -3.83 -18.48 -7.22
C GLU A 308 -2.39 -18.19 -6.76
N GLY A 309 -2.08 -16.94 -6.40
CA GLY A 309 -0.74 -16.51 -6.01
C GLY A 309 0.20 -16.20 -7.17
N ASN A 310 -0.31 -16.11 -8.41
CA ASN A 310 0.49 -15.66 -9.55
C ASN A 310 0.62 -14.13 -9.53
N LEU A 311 1.77 -13.62 -10.01
CA LEU A 311 1.96 -12.19 -10.18
C LEU A 311 1.22 -11.66 -11.41
N VAL A 312 0.46 -10.59 -11.19
CA VAL A 312 -0.29 -9.87 -12.20
C VAL A 312 0.15 -8.41 -12.20
N GLY A 313 0.37 -7.86 -13.39
CA GLY A 313 0.72 -6.47 -13.63
C GLY A 313 -0.43 -5.74 -14.31
N ILE A 314 -0.85 -4.59 -13.77
CA ILE A 314 -1.90 -3.76 -14.37
C ILE A 314 -1.38 -2.38 -14.73
N LYS A 315 -1.86 -1.90 -15.87
CA LYS A 315 -1.81 -0.50 -16.29
C LYS A 315 -3.14 -0.10 -16.93
N PRO A 316 -3.40 1.20 -17.17
CA PRO A 316 -4.60 1.63 -17.88
C PRO A 316 -4.79 0.84 -19.18
N GLY A 317 -5.95 0.20 -19.33
CA GLY A 317 -6.30 -0.55 -20.52
C GLY A 317 -5.87 -2.02 -20.54
N LYS A 318 -4.92 -2.46 -19.71
CA LYS A 318 -4.31 -3.80 -19.88
C LYS A 318 -3.97 -4.51 -18.57
N VAL A 319 -4.16 -5.82 -18.59
CA VAL A 319 -3.81 -6.74 -17.50
C VAL A 319 -2.84 -7.79 -18.05
N TYR A 320 -1.73 -7.99 -17.35
CA TYR A 320 -0.68 -8.93 -17.72
C TYR A 320 -0.43 -9.95 -16.61
N ARG A 321 -0.16 -11.19 -16.99
CA ARG A 321 0.50 -12.16 -16.12
C ARG A 321 2.02 -12.03 -16.29
N LEU A 322 2.76 -12.00 -15.19
CA LEU A 322 4.23 -12.01 -15.19
C LEU A 322 4.72 -13.47 -15.22
N GLU A 323 5.56 -13.82 -16.18
CA GLU A 323 6.12 -15.17 -16.33
C GLU A 323 7.49 -15.26 -15.63
N ILE A 324 7.52 -15.80 -14.40
CA ILE A 324 8.69 -15.75 -13.48
C ILE A 324 9.18 -17.11 -12.95
#